data_AF-A0A354FWH2-F1
#
_entry.id   AF-A0A354FWH2-F1
#
_cell.length_a   1.000
_cell.length_b   1.000
_cell.length_c   1.000
_cell.angle_alpha   90.00
_cell.angle_beta   90.00
_cell.angle_gamma   90.00
#
_symmetry.space_group_name_H-M   'P 1'
#
loop_
_entity.id
_entity.type
_entity.pdbx_description
1 polymer ?
#
loop_
_entity_poly.entity_id
_entity_poly.type
_entity_poly.pdbx_seq_one_letter_code
_entity_poly.pdbx_strand_id
1 'polypeptide(L)'
;MMKALLFFLISSLCSFSQTKAPLGLPETLEDLYIPGPKIEVIPRTNNDSPLVIRILKIKPAENGFRYDLEIYALDPGTHRISEFLRYATDQSPVQSLDATFEVTTTHPLDTLPKPSEPEPVELEKLGGYQDLIVVLGIFWLLIFLAIIFYRKKPVADLVVEKPLLTLHEKLQALVSAASQGELNDQQQANLERLMIGHWKEQIPEIESLSPARALVELRSHPEASPLILKLEEWLHAPNKKLSREEFLPLLTPYMEKSSLKPHR
;
A
#
# COMPACT_ATOMS: atom_id res chain seq x y z
N MET A 1 -36.04 -63.72 -13.80
CA MET A 1 -35.24 -63.69 -15.04
C MET A 1 -35.05 -62.24 -15.46
N MET A 2 -33.80 -61.89 -15.71
CA MET A 2 -33.19 -60.57 -15.71
C MET A 2 -33.48 -59.81 -17.00
N LYS A 3 -33.98 -58.56 -16.94
CA LYS A 3 -34.01 -57.65 -18.09
C LYS A 3 -33.30 -56.35 -17.73
N ALA A 4 -32.25 -56.09 -18.50
CA ALA A 4 -31.21 -55.12 -18.26
C ALA A 4 -31.70 -53.68 -18.32
N LEU A 5 -31.23 -52.89 -17.36
CA LEU A 5 -31.31 -51.44 -17.34
C LEU A 5 -30.28 -50.91 -18.35
N LEU A 6 -30.75 -50.43 -19.50
CA LEU A 6 -29.88 -49.87 -20.54
C LEU A 6 -29.64 -48.38 -20.22
N PHE A 7 -28.59 -48.09 -19.45
CA PHE A 7 -28.11 -46.74 -19.21
C PHE A 7 -27.41 -46.24 -20.49
N PHE A 8 -28.06 -45.35 -21.23
CA PHE A 8 -27.47 -44.67 -22.39
C PHE A 8 -26.55 -43.55 -21.88
N LEU A 9 -25.27 -43.87 -21.65
CA LEU A 9 -24.23 -42.87 -21.42
C LEU A 9 -23.84 -42.28 -22.79
N ILE A 10 -24.44 -41.15 -23.13
CA ILE A 10 -24.04 -40.35 -24.29
C ILE A 10 -22.78 -39.59 -23.88
N SER A 11 -21.63 -40.23 -24.03
CA SER A 11 -20.35 -39.55 -24.06
C SER A 11 -20.28 -38.79 -25.38
N SER A 12 -20.67 -37.50 -25.38
CA SER A 12 -20.36 -36.57 -26.47
C SER A 12 -18.84 -36.42 -26.55
N LEU A 13 -18.20 -37.31 -27.30
CA LEU A 13 -16.92 -37.08 -27.93
C LEU A 13 -17.18 -36.15 -29.12
N CYS A 14 -17.37 -34.85 -28.86
CA CYS A 14 -17.13 -33.85 -29.90
C CYS A 14 -15.64 -33.91 -30.21
N SER A 15 -15.28 -34.73 -31.19
CA SER A 15 -13.99 -34.64 -31.84
C SER A 15 -13.97 -33.30 -32.55
N PHE A 16 -13.28 -32.34 -31.95
CA PHE A 16 -12.87 -31.12 -32.62
C PHE A 16 -12.03 -31.56 -33.81
N SER A 17 -12.47 -31.28 -35.04
CA SER A 17 -11.72 -31.72 -36.23
C SER A 17 -11.40 -30.60 -37.20
N GLN A 18 -12.25 -29.56 -37.32
CA GLN A 18 -11.97 -28.37 -38.15
C GLN A 18 -13.04 -27.30 -37.89
N THR A 19 -12.63 -26.10 -37.51
CA THR A 19 -13.50 -24.92 -37.48
C THR A 19 -13.07 -23.96 -38.58
N LYS A 20 -14.01 -23.44 -39.37
CA LYS A 20 -13.75 -22.50 -40.47
C LYS A 20 -14.30 -21.12 -40.11
N ALA A 21 -13.50 -20.07 -40.27
CA ALA A 21 -13.97 -18.70 -40.09
C ALA A 21 -13.35 -17.74 -41.13
N PRO A 22 -14.01 -16.63 -41.45
CA PRO A 22 -13.40 -15.56 -42.23
C PRO A 22 -12.28 -14.85 -41.44
N LEU A 23 -11.26 -14.37 -42.16
CA LEU A 23 -10.17 -13.58 -41.59
C LEU A 23 -10.70 -12.39 -40.75
N GLY A 24 -10.15 -12.22 -39.55
CA GLY A 24 -10.48 -11.11 -38.65
C GLY A 24 -11.85 -11.20 -37.94
N LEU A 25 -12.67 -12.20 -38.23
CA LEU A 25 -13.92 -12.43 -37.50
C LEU A 25 -13.71 -13.39 -36.33
N PRO A 26 -14.21 -13.07 -35.12
CA PRO A 26 -14.15 -13.96 -33.99
C PRO A 26 -15.14 -15.11 -34.12
N GLU A 27 -14.65 -16.30 -33.75
CA GLU A 27 -15.41 -17.52 -33.65
C GLU A 27 -15.32 -18.05 -32.22
N THR A 28 -16.46 -18.42 -31.66
CA THR A 28 -16.54 -18.96 -30.29
C THR A 28 -16.56 -20.48 -30.32
N LEU A 29 -15.61 -21.09 -29.63
CA LEU A 29 -15.57 -22.52 -29.37
C LEU A 29 -16.09 -22.79 -27.97
N GLU A 30 -17.21 -23.49 -27.88
CA GLU A 30 -17.82 -23.82 -26.59
C GLU A 30 -17.44 -25.24 -26.14
N ASP A 31 -17.27 -25.39 -24.83
CA ASP A 31 -17.15 -26.67 -24.13
C ASP A 31 -15.97 -27.55 -24.58
N LEU A 32 -14.86 -26.94 -25.02
CA LEU A 32 -13.64 -27.64 -25.43
C LEU A 32 -12.98 -28.33 -24.24
N TYR A 33 -13.03 -29.66 -24.22
CA TYR A 33 -12.41 -30.46 -23.17
C TYR A 33 -10.90 -30.62 -23.40
N ILE A 34 -10.10 -30.26 -22.40
CA ILE A 34 -8.65 -30.47 -22.39
C ILE A 34 -8.30 -31.28 -21.13
N PRO A 35 -7.67 -32.46 -21.30
CA PRO A 35 -7.25 -33.27 -20.16
C PRO A 35 -6.03 -32.67 -19.46
N GLY A 36 -5.95 -32.91 -18.15
CA GLY A 36 -4.81 -32.51 -17.32
C GLY A 36 -4.98 -31.16 -16.62
N PRO A 37 -3.87 -30.46 -16.29
CA PRO A 37 -3.92 -29.22 -15.53
C PRO A 37 -4.52 -28.06 -16.34
N LYS A 38 -4.83 -26.97 -15.63
CA LYS A 38 -5.38 -25.75 -16.24
C LYS A 38 -4.43 -25.21 -17.31
N ILE A 39 -4.98 -24.73 -18.43
CA ILE A 39 -4.20 -24.10 -19.51
C ILE A 39 -4.29 -22.59 -19.46
N GLU A 40 -3.31 -21.94 -20.08
CA GLU A 40 -3.27 -20.50 -20.34
C GLU A 40 -2.88 -20.23 -21.80
N VAL A 41 -3.30 -19.06 -22.30
CA VAL A 41 -2.90 -18.58 -23.63
C VAL A 41 -1.50 -17.99 -23.53
N ILE A 42 -0.65 -18.31 -24.49
CA ILE A 42 0.70 -17.74 -24.60
C ILE A 42 0.58 -16.23 -24.86
N PRO A 43 1.12 -15.35 -24.00
CA PRO A 43 1.02 -13.90 -24.21
C PRO A 43 1.71 -13.46 -25.50
N ARG A 44 1.04 -12.61 -26.27
CA ARG A 44 1.63 -12.01 -27.48
C ARG A 44 2.64 -10.94 -27.09
N THR A 45 3.92 -11.19 -27.34
CA THR A 45 4.99 -10.18 -27.16
C THR A 45 5.13 -9.29 -28.39
N ASN A 46 4.88 -9.83 -29.59
CA ASN A 46 4.98 -9.14 -30.87
C ASN A 46 3.68 -9.24 -31.68
N ASN A 47 3.56 -8.42 -32.72
CA ASN A 47 2.39 -8.41 -33.61
C ASN A 47 2.37 -9.58 -34.60
N ASP A 48 3.43 -10.39 -34.69
CA ASP A 48 3.62 -11.45 -35.69
C ASP A 48 2.80 -12.73 -35.44
N SER A 49 2.09 -12.82 -34.31
CA SER A 49 1.25 -13.99 -34.02
C SER A 49 0.05 -14.04 -34.98
N PRO A 50 -0.12 -15.11 -35.78
CA PRO A 50 -1.17 -15.18 -36.80
C PRO A 50 -2.57 -15.45 -36.23
N LEU A 51 -2.65 -15.85 -34.96
CA LEU A 51 -3.88 -16.19 -34.26
C LEU A 51 -3.97 -15.43 -32.93
N VAL A 52 -5.18 -15.06 -32.54
CA VAL A 52 -5.50 -14.53 -31.22
C VAL A 52 -6.54 -15.43 -30.56
N ILE A 53 -6.21 -15.91 -29.37
CA ILE A 53 -7.08 -16.75 -28.55
C ILE A 53 -7.38 -16.03 -27.25
N ARG A 54 -8.64 -16.08 -26.83
CA ARG A 54 -9.08 -15.60 -25.52
C ARG A 54 -9.89 -16.69 -24.82
N ILE A 55 -9.55 -16.97 -23.57
CA ILE A 55 -10.38 -17.85 -22.73
C ILE A 55 -11.55 -17.02 -22.19
N LEU A 56 -12.77 -17.38 -22.58
CA LEU A 56 -14.00 -16.75 -22.09
C LEU A 56 -14.43 -17.37 -20.75
N LYS A 57 -14.42 -18.70 -20.66
CA LYS A 57 -14.88 -19.43 -19.49
C LYS A 57 -14.12 -20.72 -19.28
N ILE A 58 -14.00 -21.12 -18.01
CA ILE A 58 -13.34 -22.36 -17.59
C ILE A 58 -14.33 -23.11 -16.69
N LYS A 59 -14.59 -24.37 -17.04
CA LYS A 59 -15.53 -25.25 -16.35
C LYS A 59 -14.77 -26.50 -15.87
N PRO A 60 -14.90 -26.92 -14.60
CA PRO A 60 -14.24 -28.13 -14.11
C PRO A 60 -14.86 -29.39 -14.74
N ALA A 61 -14.04 -30.41 -14.99
CA ALA A 61 -14.44 -31.73 -15.47
C ALA A 61 -13.65 -32.85 -14.74
N GLU A 62 -14.06 -34.11 -14.88
CA GLU A 62 -13.52 -35.22 -14.06
C GLU A 62 -11.99 -35.38 -14.13
N ASN A 63 -11.40 -35.26 -15.31
CA ASN A 63 -9.95 -35.44 -15.55
C ASN A 63 -9.32 -34.26 -16.29
N GLY A 64 -9.87 -33.06 -16.10
CA GLY A 64 -9.40 -31.85 -16.77
C GLY A 64 -10.39 -30.70 -16.68
N PHE A 65 -10.40 -29.85 -17.69
CA PHE A 65 -11.24 -28.66 -17.75
C PHE A 65 -11.89 -28.53 -19.12
N ARG A 66 -13.11 -27.96 -19.15
CA ARG A 66 -13.76 -27.50 -20.39
C ARG A 66 -13.63 -26.00 -20.52
N TYR A 67 -13.31 -25.54 -21.72
CA TYR A 67 -13.05 -24.14 -22.02
C TYR A 67 -14.04 -23.62 -23.04
N ASP A 68 -14.57 -22.43 -22.79
CA ASP A 68 -15.17 -21.62 -23.83
C ASP A 68 -14.09 -20.64 -24.31
N LEU A 69 -13.70 -20.72 -25.58
CA LEU A 69 -12.63 -19.94 -26.19
C LEU A 69 -13.21 -19.03 -27.28
N GLU A 70 -12.68 -17.83 -27.42
CA GLU A 70 -12.90 -16.96 -28.57
C GLU A 70 -11.62 -16.91 -29.38
N ILE A 71 -11.70 -17.18 -30.68
CA ILE A 71 -10.56 -17.27 -31.58
C ILE A 71 -10.82 -16.40 -32.80
N TYR A 72 -9.87 -15.55 -33.15
CA TYR A 72 -9.84 -14.89 -34.46
C TYR A 72 -8.44 -14.92 -35.04
N ALA A 73 -8.36 -15.00 -36.36
CA ALA A 73 -7.09 -15.03 -37.08
C ALA A 73 -6.76 -13.68 -37.69
N LEU A 74 -5.47 -13.38 -37.66
CA LEU A 74 -4.85 -12.21 -38.29
C LEU A 74 -4.24 -12.55 -39.65
N ASP A 75 -3.87 -13.82 -39.87
CA ASP A 75 -3.34 -14.31 -41.14
C ASP A 75 -4.20 -15.43 -41.72
N PRO A 76 -4.32 -15.52 -43.07
CA PRO A 76 -5.00 -16.62 -43.75
C PRO A 76 -4.25 -17.95 -43.57
N GLY A 77 -4.95 -19.07 -43.70
CA GLY A 77 -4.37 -20.41 -43.66
C GLY A 77 -4.93 -21.30 -42.57
N THR A 78 -4.30 -22.45 -42.36
CA THR A 78 -4.68 -23.42 -41.32
C THR A 78 -3.75 -23.28 -40.13
N HIS A 79 -4.30 -22.90 -38.98
CA HIS A 79 -3.55 -22.70 -37.75
C HIS A 79 -3.87 -23.79 -36.74
N ARG A 80 -2.86 -24.27 -36.01
CA ARG A 80 -3.05 -25.25 -34.92
C ARG A 80 -3.23 -24.52 -33.60
N ILE A 81 -4.37 -24.73 -32.95
CA ILE A 81 -4.74 -24.05 -31.71
C ILE A 81 -3.78 -24.44 -30.56
N SER A 82 -3.28 -25.67 -30.56
CA SER A 82 -2.32 -26.20 -29.59
C SER A 82 -1.03 -25.38 -29.48
N GLU A 83 -0.60 -24.72 -30.55
CA GLU A 83 0.66 -23.94 -30.60
C GLU A 83 0.56 -22.63 -29.81
N PHE A 84 -0.65 -22.18 -29.50
CA PHE A 84 -0.92 -20.92 -28.79
C PHE A 84 -1.34 -21.14 -27.34
N LEU A 85 -1.35 -22.40 -26.88
CA LEU A 85 -1.79 -22.80 -25.55
C LEU A 85 -0.68 -23.56 -24.82
N ARG A 86 -0.53 -23.27 -23.51
CA ARG A 86 0.39 -23.99 -22.63
C ARG A 86 -0.28 -24.33 -21.31
N TYR A 87 0.20 -25.38 -20.65
CA TYR A 87 -0.26 -25.72 -19.31
C TYR A 87 0.27 -24.68 -18.30
N ALA A 88 -0.60 -24.18 -17.41
CA ALA A 88 -0.24 -23.15 -16.44
C ALA A 88 0.72 -23.65 -15.35
N THR A 89 0.81 -24.98 -15.15
CA THR A 89 1.65 -25.59 -14.11
C THR A 89 3.13 -25.60 -14.48
N ASP A 90 3.46 -26.05 -15.70
CA ASP A 90 4.83 -26.33 -16.15
C ASP A 90 5.21 -25.55 -17.42
N GLN A 91 4.29 -24.74 -17.95
CA GLN A 91 4.44 -23.99 -19.20
C GLN A 91 4.72 -24.88 -20.42
N SER A 92 4.44 -26.19 -20.33
CA SER A 92 4.63 -27.11 -21.45
C SER A 92 3.52 -26.93 -22.50
N PRO A 93 3.82 -27.16 -23.79
CA PRO A 93 2.84 -27.00 -24.87
C PRO A 93 1.73 -28.06 -24.78
N VAL A 94 0.50 -27.67 -25.10
CA VAL A 94 -0.67 -28.58 -25.07
C VAL A 94 -0.70 -29.41 -26.36
N GLN A 95 0.13 -30.46 -26.45
CA GLN A 95 0.23 -31.32 -27.64
C GLN A 95 -0.95 -32.31 -27.79
N SER A 96 -1.76 -32.49 -26.75
CA SER A 96 -2.88 -33.43 -26.71
C SER A 96 -4.10 -32.97 -27.52
N LEU A 97 -4.08 -31.73 -28.02
CA LEU A 97 -5.18 -31.10 -28.71
C LEU A 97 -4.92 -31.05 -30.24
N ASP A 98 -5.58 -31.92 -31.00
CA ASP A 98 -5.51 -31.93 -32.47
C ASP A 98 -6.55 -30.99 -33.09
N ALA A 99 -6.45 -29.71 -32.72
CA ALA A 99 -7.42 -28.70 -33.08
C ALA A 99 -6.88 -27.72 -34.13
N THR A 100 -7.40 -27.82 -35.36
CA THR A 100 -7.11 -26.90 -36.46
C THR A 100 -8.22 -25.88 -36.71
N PHE A 101 -7.80 -24.63 -36.97
CA PHE A 101 -8.65 -23.50 -37.34
C PHE A 101 -8.28 -23.07 -38.76
N GLU A 102 -9.22 -23.22 -39.70
CA GLU A 102 -9.04 -22.86 -41.10
C GLU A 102 -9.62 -21.47 -41.37
N VAL A 103 -8.75 -20.57 -41.83
CA VAL A 103 -9.08 -19.17 -42.06
C VAL A 103 -9.30 -18.95 -43.54
N THR A 104 -10.53 -18.58 -43.87
CA THR A 104 -10.94 -18.28 -45.24
C THR A 104 -10.79 -16.79 -45.53
N THR A 105 -10.42 -16.47 -46.76
CA THR A 105 -10.40 -15.09 -47.27
C THR A 105 -11.43 -14.98 -48.39
N THR A 106 -12.20 -13.90 -48.36
CA THR A 106 -13.16 -13.59 -49.44
C THR A 106 -12.49 -12.93 -50.63
N HIS A 107 -11.30 -12.33 -50.43
CA HIS A 107 -10.52 -11.66 -51.45
C HIS A 107 -9.04 -12.05 -51.35
N PRO A 108 -8.32 -12.23 -52.48
CA PRO A 108 -6.89 -12.50 -52.44
C PRO A 108 -6.16 -11.33 -51.76
N LEU A 109 -5.52 -11.58 -50.61
CA LEU A 109 -4.82 -10.55 -49.84
C LEU A 109 -3.65 -9.94 -50.63
N ASP A 110 -3.03 -10.71 -51.52
CA ASP A 110 -1.92 -10.26 -52.37
C ASP A 110 -2.29 -9.13 -53.34
N THR A 111 -3.59 -8.90 -53.54
CA THR A 111 -4.10 -7.84 -54.43
C THR A 111 -4.47 -6.56 -53.68
N LEU A 112 -4.45 -6.59 -52.34
CA LEU A 112 -4.72 -5.41 -51.52
C LEU A 112 -3.42 -4.63 -51.28
N PRO A 113 -3.43 -3.29 -51.37
CA PRO A 113 -2.29 -2.50 -50.97
C PRO A 113 -2.01 -2.74 -49.48
N LYS A 114 -0.77 -3.11 -49.14
CA LYS A 114 -0.35 -3.24 -47.74
C LYS A 114 -0.56 -1.90 -47.04
N PRO A 115 -1.12 -1.88 -45.81
CA PRO A 115 -1.12 -0.68 -44.99
C PRO A 115 0.32 -0.15 -44.90
N SER A 116 0.51 1.14 -45.19
CA SER A 116 1.81 1.77 -45.02
C SER A 116 2.25 1.61 -43.58
N GLU A 117 3.47 1.12 -43.38
CA GLU A 117 4.08 1.17 -42.06
C GLU A 117 4.05 2.63 -41.59
N PRO A 118 3.59 2.91 -40.36
CA PRO A 118 3.64 4.27 -39.85
C PRO A 118 5.10 4.72 -39.87
N GLU A 119 5.36 5.86 -40.49
CA GLU A 119 6.70 6.46 -40.43
C GLU A 119 7.06 6.61 -38.96
N PRO A 120 8.25 6.14 -38.53
CA PRO A 120 8.70 6.32 -37.16
C PRO A 120 8.81 7.82 -36.91
N VAL A 121 7.77 8.38 -36.28
CA VAL A 121 7.76 9.78 -35.85
C VAL A 121 8.79 9.85 -34.74
N GLU A 122 9.91 10.54 -35.00
CA GLU A 122 10.81 10.95 -33.93
C GLU A 122 9.98 11.78 -32.95
N LEU A 123 9.75 11.23 -31.76
CA LEU A 123 9.02 11.92 -30.71
C LEU A 123 9.65 13.29 -30.52
N GLU A 124 8.86 14.34 -30.70
CA GLU A 124 9.28 15.72 -30.53
C GLU A 124 9.89 15.82 -29.13
N LYS A 125 11.21 16.07 -29.07
CA LYS A 125 11.95 16.06 -27.81
C LYS A 125 11.31 17.13 -26.93
N LEU A 126 10.56 16.71 -25.90
CA LEU A 126 10.05 17.55 -24.83
C LEU A 126 11.23 18.09 -24.00
N GLY A 127 12.04 18.94 -24.64
CA GLY A 127 13.40 19.30 -24.24
C GLY A 127 13.50 20.36 -23.15
N GLY A 128 12.39 20.77 -22.53
CA GLY A 128 12.41 21.76 -21.45
C GLY A 128 12.17 21.18 -20.05
N TYR A 129 11.57 20.00 -19.96
CA TYR A 129 11.17 19.44 -18.66
C TYR A 129 12.36 18.88 -17.88
N GLN A 130 13.35 18.30 -18.57
CA GLN A 130 14.58 17.83 -17.96
C GLN A 130 15.35 19.00 -17.32
N ASP A 131 15.51 20.11 -18.04
CA ASP A 131 16.18 21.30 -17.53
C ASP A 131 15.42 21.91 -16.33
N LEU A 132 14.08 21.95 -16.39
CA LEU A 132 13.25 22.43 -15.29
C LEU A 132 13.42 21.57 -14.02
N ILE A 133 13.42 20.25 -14.15
CA ILE A 133 13.66 19.33 -13.01
C ILE A 133 15.05 19.57 -12.43
N VAL A 134 16.07 19.73 -13.26
CA VAL A 134 17.45 19.95 -12.80
C VAL A 134 17.55 21.25 -12.02
N VAL A 135 16.98 22.34 -12.55
CA VAL A 135 16.96 23.65 -11.87
C VAL A 135 16.23 23.56 -10.53
N LEU A 136 15.07 22.90 -10.50
CA LEU A 136 14.28 22.72 -9.28
C LEU A 136 15.04 21.87 -8.25
N GLY A 137 15.72 20.81 -8.68
CA GLY A 137 16.55 19.97 -7.83
C GLY A 137 17.71 20.73 -7.20
N ILE A 138 18.41 21.55 -7.98
CA ILE A 138 19.50 22.42 -7.47
C ILE A 138 18.95 23.42 -6.44
N PHE A 139 17.82 24.07 -6.77
CA PHE A 139 17.19 25.03 -5.86
C PHE A 139 16.77 24.38 -4.54
N TRP A 140 16.19 23.19 -4.60
CA TRP A 140 15.78 22.44 -3.41
C TRP A 140 16.99 22.06 -2.55
N LEU A 141 18.09 21.60 -3.16
CA LEU A 141 19.32 21.24 -2.46
C LEU A 141 19.97 22.45 -1.79
N LEU A 142 19.94 23.63 -2.42
CA LEU A 142 20.42 24.88 -1.82
C LEU A 142 19.59 25.32 -0.62
N ILE A 143 18.25 25.23 -0.70
CA ILE A 143 17.37 25.54 0.44
C ILE A 143 17.65 24.59 1.59
N PHE A 144 17.73 23.29 1.31
CA PHE A 144 18.02 22.28 2.32
C PHE A 144 19.34 22.56 3.03
N LEU A 145 20.38 22.88 2.26
CA LEU A 145 21.69 23.24 2.78
C LEU A 145 21.62 24.52 3.64
N ALA A 146 20.86 25.52 3.18
CA ALA A 146 20.61 26.74 3.95
C ALA A 146 19.95 26.41 5.28
N ILE A 147 18.92 25.56 5.34
CA ILE A 147 18.27 25.17 6.61
C ILE A 147 19.26 24.50 7.59
N ILE A 148 20.13 23.62 7.09
CA ILE A 148 21.14 22.95 7.94
C ILE A 148 22.12 23.97 8.55
N PHE A 149 22.61 24.91 7.74
CA PHE A 149 23.59 25.89 8.20
C PHE A 149 22.99 27.08 8.94
N TYR A 150 21.71 27.40 8.68
CA TYR A 150 20.96 28.46 9.35
C TYR A 150 20.36 27.99 10.68
N ARG A 151 21.05 27.09 11.40
CA ARG A 151 20.81 26.87 12.83
C ARG A 151 20.93 28.21 13.52
N LYS A 152 19.78 28.81 13.87
CA LYS A 152 19.71 29.99 14.72
C LYS A 152 20.59 29.72 15.94
N LYS A 153 21.59 30.58 16.16
CA LYS A 153 22.29 30.61 17.45
C LYS A 153 21.18 30.71 18.50
N PRO A 154 21.18 29.90 19.57
CA PRO A 154 20.23 30.08 20.64
C PRO A 154 20.33 31.55 21.04
N VAL A 155 19.20 32.25 20.98
CA VAL A 155 19.10 33.57 21.59
C VAL A 155 19.60 33.33 23.01
N ALA A 156 20.72 33.96 23.36
CA ALA A 156 21.17 33.97 24.73
C ALA A 156 20.06 34.69 25.48
N ASP A 157 19.10 33.91 25.99
CA ASP A 157 18.16 34.37 26.98
C ASP A 157 19.05 34.99 28.05
N LEU A 158 18.89 36.31 28.22
CA LEU A 158 19.48 37.02 29.31
C LEU A 158 19.05 36.26 30.56
N VAL A 159 20.00 35.55 31.16
CA VAL A 159 19.85 34.89 32.44
C VAL A 159 19.56 35.99 33.44
N VAL A 160 18.29 36.36 33.56
CA VAL A 160 17.75 36.84 34.82
C VAL A 160 17.87 35.64 35.72
N GLU A 161 18.86 35.70 36.62
CA GLU A 161 19.11 34.76 37.70
C GLU A 161 17.89 34.75 38.63
N LYS A 162 16.81 34.11 38.19
CA LYS A 162 15.69 33.74 39.05
C LYS A 162 16.19 32.53 39.85
N PRO A 163 15.97 32.48 41.19
CA PRO A 163 16.44 31.37 42.02
C PRO A 163 16.06 30.06 41.36
N LEU A 164 16.90 29.03 41.49
CA LEU A 164 16.66 27.69 40.92
C LEU A 164 15.28 27.21 41.38
N LEU A 165 14.23 27.49 40.61
CA LEU A 165 12.89 27.06 40.96
C LEU A 165 12.96 25.54 41.06
N THR A 166 12.62 25.04 42.25
CA THR A 166 12.50 23.62 42.52
C THR A 166 11.50 23.00 41.52
N LEU A 167 11.57 21.69 41.31
CA LEU A 167 10.67 20.99 40.38
C LEU A 167 9.21 21.36 40.66
N HIS A 168 8.83 21.37 41.94
CA HIS A 168 7.51 21.80 42.40
C HIS A 168 7.18 23.25 42.04
N GLU A 169 8.08 24.21 42.28
CA GLU A 169 7.85 25.62 41.93
C GLU A 169 7.73 25.84 40.42
N LYS A 170 8.48 25.09 39.61
CA LYS A 170 8.37 25.13 38.13
C LYS A 170 7.01 24.61 37.68
N LEU A 171 6.56 23.47 38.21
CA LEU A 171 5.23 22.93 37.92
C LEU A 171 4.13 23.88 38.40
N GLN A 172 4.26 24.45 39.59
CA GLN A 172 3.30 25.40 40.14
C GLN A 172 3.19 26.68 39.28
N ALA A 173 4.32 27.20 38.78
CA ALA A 173 4.32 28.35 37.88
C ALA A 173 3.65 28.04 36.54
N LEU A 174 3.93 26.87 35.96
CA LEU A 174 3.32 26.42 34.70
C LEU A 174 1.81 26.16 34.86
N VAL A 175 1.38 25.56 35.96
CA VAL A 175 -0.04 25.34 36.30
C VAL A 175 -0.76 26.66 36.58
N SER A 176 -0.08 27.63 37.19
CA SER A 176 -0.66 28.96 37.41
C SER A 176 -0.84 29.71 36.08
N ALA A 177 0.14 29.64 35.17
CA ALA A 177 -0.01 30.16 33.81
C ALA A 177 -1.09 29.40 33.01
N ALA A 178 -1.22 28.09 33.24
CA ALA A 178 -2.28 27.25 32.65
C ALA A 178 -3.67 27.72 33.04
N SER A 179 -3.88 28.02 34.32
CA SER A 179 -5.18 28.49 34.85
C SER A 179 -5.62 29.83 34.25
N GLN A 180 -4.67 30.63 33.76
CA GLN A 180 -4.92 31.93 33.12
C GLN A 180 -5.13 31.80 31.60
N GLY A 181 -4.93 30.61 31.02
CA GLY A 181 -5.08 30.36 29.58
C GLY A 181 -3.91 30.88 28.73
N GLU A 182 -2.76 31.14 29.34
CA GLU A 182 -1.60 31.78 28.70
C GLU A 182 -0.50 30.79 28.24
N LEU A 183 -0.77 29.48 28.28
CA LEU A 183 0.22 28.48 27.88
C LEU A 183 0.28 28.32 26.35
N ASN A 184 1.50 28.40 25.80
CA ASN A 184 1.78 27.98 24.44
C ASN A 184 2.12 26.48 24.36
N ASP A 185 2.09 25.91 23.15
CA ASP A 185 2.36 24.48 22.89
C ASP A 185 3.71 24.00 23.47
N GLN A 186 4.73 24.87 23.47
CA GLN A 186 6.05 24.57 24.00
C GLN A 186 6.05 24.44 25.53
N GLN A 187 5.31 25.31 26.22
CA GLN A 187 5.19 25.28 27.68
C GLN A 187 4.31 24.11 28.13
N GLN A 188 3.29 23.74 27.36
CA GLN A 188 2.52 22.51 27.54
C GLN A 188 3.39 21.26 27.43
N ALA A 189 4.18 21.15 26.35
CA ALA A 189 5.10 20.02 26.17
C ALA A 189 6.17 19.95 27.29
N ASN A 190 6.61 21.11 27.79
CA ASN A 190 7.54 21.17 28.93
C ASN A 190 6.90 20.67 30.22
N LEU A 191 5.63 21.02 30.48
CA LEU A 191 4.87 20.53 31.63
C LEU A 191 4.76 19.00 31.60
N GLU A 192 4.29 18.42 30.48
CA GLU A 192 4.18 16.97 30.30
C GLU A 192 5.54 16.26 30.49
N ARG A 193 6.60 16.82 29.90
CA ARG A 193 7.95 16.26 29.99
C ARG A 193 8.48 16.23 31.43
N LEU A 194 8.29 17.31 32.20
CA LEU A 194 8.74 17.37 33.59
C LEU A 194 8.02 16.36 34.47
N MET A 195 6.72 16.18 34.23
CA MET A 195 5.87 15.20 34.91
C MET A 195 6.28 13.76 34.63
N ILE A 196 6.43 13.39 33.36
CA ILE A 196 6.88 12.04 32.97
C ILE A 196 8.31 11.80 33.47
N GLY A 197 9.19 12.80 33.39
CA GLY A 197 10.56 12.71 33.89
C GLY A 197 10.62 12.36 35.37
N HIS A 198 9.84 13.07 36.20
CA HIS A 198 9.75 12.81 37.63
C HIS A 198 9.30 11.37 37.95
N TRP A 199 8.25 10.89 37.30
CA TRP A 199 7.74 9.54 37.56
C TRP A 199 8.65 8.44 37.00
N LYS A 200 9.37 8.69 35.90
CA LYS A 200 10.39 7.78 35.38
C LYS A 200 11.56 7.60 36.35
N GLU A 201 11.91 8.63 37.11
CA GLU A 201 12.93 8.55 38.16
C GLU A 201 12.44 7.81 39.41
N GLN A 202 11.13 7.80 39.68
CA GLN A 202 10.54 7.14 40.85
C GLN A 202 10.13 5.69 40.61
N ILE A 203 9.79 5.33 39.37
CA ILE A 203 9.27 4.01 39.00
C ILE A 203 10.29 3.33 38.05
N PRO A 204 11.14 2.43 38.57
CA PRO A 204 12.17 1.75 37.77
C PRO A 204 11.61 0.98 36.56
N GLU A 205 10.37 0.49 36.67
CA GLU A 205 9.66 -0.24 35.61
C GLU A 205 9.34 0.64 34.39
N ILE A 206 9.23 1.96 34.59
CA ILE A 206 8.86 2.93 33.54
C ILE A 206 10.09 3.68 32.99
N GLU A 207 11.24 3.63 33.69
CA GLU A 207 12.49 4.29 33.30
C GLU A 207 12.94 3.91 31.87
N SER A 208 12.85 2.62 31.54
CA SER A 208 13.28 2.09 30.23
C SER A 208 12.24 2.23 29.11
N LEU A 209 11.01 2.66 29.44
CA LEU A 209 9.92 2.75 28.47
C LEU A 209 10.00 4.05 27.66
N SER A 210 9.55 3.96 26.39
CA SER A 210 9.30 5.14 25.54
C SER A 210 8.27 6.07 26.21
N PRO A 211 8.36 7.40 26.04
CA PRO A 211 7.45 8.36 26.69
C PRO A 211 5.96 8.05 26.52
N ALA A 212 5.55 7.60 25.33
CA ALA A 212 4.16 7.24 25.05
C ALA A 212 3.69 6.00 25.85
N ARG A 213 4.55 4.98 26.00
CA ARG A 213 4.25 3.81 26.84
C ARG A 213 4.30 4.14 28.33
N ALA A 214 5.23 5.00 28.73
CA ALA A 214 5.31 5.47 30.10
C ALA A 214 4.00 6.17 30.53
N LEU A 215 3.43 7.02 29.67
CA LEU A 215 2.14 7.65 29.94
C LEU A 215 1.00 6.65 30.12
N VAL A 216 0.95 5.58 29.32
CA VAL A 216 -0.08 4.53 29.46
C VAL A 216 0.00 3.85 30.82
N GLU A 217 1.19 3.50 31.28
CA GLU A 217 1.39 2.89 32.60
C GLU A 217 1.06 3.87 33.74
N LEU A 218 1.42 5.14 33.58
CA LEU A 218 1.13 6.18 34.58
C LEU A 218 -0.38 6.45 34.75
N ARG A 219 -1.19 6.25 33.71
CA ARG A 219 -2.66 6.33 33.82
C ARG A 219 -3.25 5.24 34.70
N SER A 220 -2.55 4.11 34.87
CA SER A 220 -2.98 2.98 35.70
C SER A 220 -2.33 2.96 37.08
N HIS A 221 -1.38 3.86 37.35
CA HIS A 221 -0.65 3.91 38.62
C HIS A 221 -1.49 4.52 39.76
N PRO A 222 -1.59 3.89 40.94
CA PRO A 222 -2.49 4.32 42.02
C PRO A 222 -2.24 5.75 42.53
N GLU A 223 -0.98 6.22 42.50
CA GLU A 223 -0.62 7.55 43.00
C GLU A 223 -0.47 8.62 41.89
N ALA A 224 -0.20 8.21 40.65
CA ALA A 224 0.06 9.14 39.54
C ALA A 224 -1.17 9.37 38.65
N SER A 225 -2.05 8.37 38.57
CA SER A 225 -3.25 8.36 37.73
C SER A 225 -4.16 9.57 37.97
N PRO A 226 -4.50 9.97 39.21
CA PRO A 226 -5.44 11.08 39.44
C PRO A 226 -4.96 12.41 38.83
N LEU A 227 -3.65 12.66 38.86
CA LEU A 227 -3.04 13.88 38.34
C LEU A 227 -2.88 13.83 36.81
N ILE A 228 -2.44 12.69 36.27
CA ILE A 228 -2.25 12.51 34.82
C ILE A 228 -3.58 12.58 34.08
N LEU A 229 -4.63 11.91 34.57
CA LEU A 229 -5.94 11.94 33.94
C LEU A 229 -6.57 13.35 33.97
N LYS A 230 -6.39 14.08 35.08
CA LYS A 230 -6.85 15.48 35.18
C LYS A 230 -6.11 16.41 34.24
N LEU A 231 -4.81 16.20 34.05
CA LEU A 231 -4.01 16.98 33.13
C LEU A 231 -4.40 16.68 31.67
N GLU A 232 -4.54 15.41 31.30
CA GLU A 232 -4.98 15.02 29.95
C GLU A 232 -6.39 15.53 29.61
N GLU A 233 -7.32 15.44 30.57
CA GLU A 233 -8.66 16.00 30.42
C GLU A 233 -8.60 17.52 30.15
N TRP A 234 -7.71 18.24 30.83
CA TRP A 234 -7.54 19.67 30.61
C TRP A 234 -6.85 20.00 29.28
N LEU A 235 -5.78 19.29 28.94
CA LEU A 235 -4.99 19.54 27.73
C LEU A 235 -5.74 19.22 26.43
N HIS A 236 -6.68 18.27 26.49
CA HIS A 236 -7.43 17.84 25.32
C HIS A 236 -8.88 18.34 25.29
N ALA A 237 -9.33 19.10 26.29
CA ALA A 237 -10.66 19.71 26.30
C ALA A 237 -10.63 21.17 25.80
N PRO A 238 -11.41 21.52 24.75
CA PRO A 238 -11.52 22.91 24.32
C PRO A 238 -12.23 23.75 25.40
N ASN A 239 -11.60 24.87 25.81
CA ASN A 239 -12.14 25.88 26.73
C ASN A 239 -12.36 25.48 28.21
N LYS A 240 -11.71 24.43 28.72
CA LYS A 240 -11.75 24.13 30.16
C LYS A 240 -10.75 25.00 30.92
N LYS A 241 -11.23 25.92 31.76
CA LYS A 241 -10.37 26.67 32.70
C LYS A 241 -9.91 25.71 33.80
N LEU A 242 -8.60 25.57 33.99
CA LEU A 242 -8.05 24.78 35.09
C LEU A 242 -8.28 25.53 36.41
N SER A 243 -9.07 24.98 37.33
CA SER A 243 -9.18 25.56 38.67
C SER A 243 -7.90 25.26 39.43
N ARG A 244 -7.13 26.32 39.73
CA ARG A 244 -5.86 26.22 40.44
C ARG A 244 -6.01 25.49 41.77
N GLU A 245 -7.11 25.71 42.45
CA GLU A 245 -7.47 25.17 43.77
C GLU A 245 -7.67 23.65 43.73
N GLU A 246 -8.13 23.10 42.60
CA GLU A 246 -8.34 21.67 42.40
C GLU A 246 -7.05 20.94 41.99
N PHE A 247 -6.15 21.64 41.30
CA PHE A 247 -4.92 21.06 40.75
C PHE A 247 -3.73 21.12 41.71
N LEU A 248 -3.61 22.19 42.51
CA LEU A 248 -2.54 22.34 43.51
C LEU A 248 -2.43 21.16 44.51
N PRO A 249 -3.52 20.62 45.10
CA PRO A 249 -3.40 19.49 46.02
C PRO A 249 -2.92 18.20 45.33
N LEU A 250 -3.11 18.08 44.01
CA LEU A 250 -2.63 16.92 43.24
C LEU A 250 -1.11 16.98 42.98
N LEU A 251 -0.48 18.14 43.16
CA LEU A 251 0.98 18.31 43.03
C LEU A 251 1.76 17.91 44.29
N THR A 252 1.08 17.47 45.36
CA THR A 252 1.70 17.05 46.63
C THR A 252 2.82 16.01 46.48
N PRO A 253 2.72 14.97 45.60
CA PRO A 253 3.79 13.99 45.40
C PRO A 253 5.12 14.61 44.91
N TYR A 254 5.08 15.82 44.35
CA TYR A 254 6.24 16.53 43.83
C TYR A 254 6.94 17.42 44.88
N MET A 255 6.36 17.54 46.09
CA MET A 255 6.91 18.37 47.17
C MET A 255 8.03 17.68 47.97
N GLU A 256 7.98 16.35 48.12
CA GLU A 256 8.68 15.66 49.21
C GLU A 256 10.19 15.43 48.96
N LYS A 257 10.69 15.61 47.73
CA LYS A 257 12.08 15.27 47.40
C LYS A 257 12.86 16.29 46.57
N SER A 258 12.52 17.58 46.69
CA SER A 258 13.36 18.68 46.18
C SER A 258 14.74 18.79 46.87
N SER A 259 15.05 17.93 47.84
CA SER A 259 16.28 17.96 48.63
C SER A 259 17.19 16.75 48.44
N LEU A 260 17.29 16.13 47.25
CA LEU A 260 18.40 15.18 47.04
C LEU A 260 18.79 14.90 45.57
N LYS A 261 19.64 15.76 44.99
CA LYS A 261 20.96 15.43 44.40
C LYS A 261 21.44 16.54 43.44
N PRO A 262 22.59 17.19 43.71
CA PRO A 262 23.37 17.85 42.68
C PRO A 262 24.39 16.84 42.11
N HIS A 263 24.20 16.35 40.89
CA HIS A 263 25.21 15.59 40.13
C HIS A 263 24.79 15.59 38.66
N ARG A 264 25.65 15.78 37.67
CA ARG A 264 27.07 16.11 37.57
C ARG A 264 27.30 16.53 36.11
#